data_AF-A0A091KXB3-F1
#
_entry.id   AF-A0A091KXB3-F1
#
_cell.length_a   1.000
_cell.length_b   1.000
_cell.length_c   1.000
_cell.angle_alpha   90.00
_cell.angle_beta   90.00
_cell.angle_gamma   90.00
#
_symmetry.space_group_name_H-M   'P 1'
#
loop_
_entity.id
_entity.type
_entity.pdbx_description
1 polymer ?
#
loop_
_entity_poly.entity_id
_entity_poly.type
_entity_poly.pdbx_seq_one_letter_code
_entity_poly.pdbx_strand_id
1 'polypeptide(L)'
;DKEVRAIFLRLFAQLFQGYRSCLQLIRIHAEPVIHFHKAAFLGQRGLIENDFLTKVLNGMSFAGFVSERGPPFRACDLFDELVAFEVERIKAEEGNPPKMIKHVRELAEQLFRNENPNPHIAFQKVPRPTEGSHLRVHILPFPRINESRVQELLQEGLTRSQGVSPATRGDKKCVVPAGPPVGMLI
;
A
#
# COMPACT_ATOMS: atom_id res chain seq x y z
N ASP A 1 1.04 18.95 -10.56
CA ASP A 1 1.57 18.20 -9.40
C ASP A 1 1.33 16.68 -9.54
N LYS A 2 0.08 16.20 -9.44
CA LYS A 2 -0.23 14.77 -9.39
C LYS A 2 0.20 13.95 -10.60
N GLU A 3 0.05 14.48 -11.81
CA GLU A 3 0.52 13.82 -13.03
C GLU A 3 2.05 13.62 -13.03
N VAL A 4 2.82 14.60 -12.57
CA VAL A 4 4.28 14.47 -12.45
C VAL A 4 4.64 13.36 -11.47
N ARG A 5 3.98 13.31 -10.31
CA ARG A 5 4.17 12.25 -9.32
C ARG A 5 3.77 10.87 -9.87
N ALA A 6 2.69 10.80 -10.65
CA ALA A 6 2.26 9.58 -11.33
C ALA A 6 3.29 9.10 -12.37
N ILE A 7 3.91 10.02 -13.12
CA ILE A 7 5.01 9.69 -14.05
C ILE A 7 6.19 9.07 -13.30
N PHE A 8 6.65 9.70 -12.21
CA PHE A 8 7.74 9.15 -11.40
C PHE A 8 7.38 7.82 -10.76
N LEU A 9 6.15 7.68 -10.25
CA LEU A 9 5.66 6.44 -9.66
C LEU A 9 5.69 5.30 -10.68
N ARG A 10 5.19 5.54 -11.89
CA ARG A 10 5.24 4.57 -13.00
C ARG A 10 6.67 4.25 -13.40
N LEU A 11 7.55 5.25 -13.50
CA LEU A 11 8.97 5.07 -13.79
C LEU A 11 9.65 4.17 -12.74
N PHE A 12 9.43 4.42 -11.44
CA PHE A 12 10.00 3.57 -10.39
C PHE A 12 9.41 2.16 -10.40
N ALA A 13 8.12 2.00 -10.71
CA ALA A 13 7.51 0.69 -10.85
C ALA A 13 8.16 -0.12 -12.00
N GLN A 14 8.50 0.54 -13.11
CA GLN A 14 9.27 -0.07 -14.21
C GLN A 14 10.72 -0.38 -13.81
N LEU A 15 11.40 0.55 -13.13
CA LEU A 15 12.78 0.38 -12.72
C LEU A 15 12.95 -0.73 -11.69
N PHE A 16 12.03 -0.87 -10.75
CA PHE A 16 12.09 -1.85 -9.66
C PHE A 16 11.12 -3.03 -9.84
N GLN A 17 10.60 -3.22 -11.04
CA GLN A 17 9.76 -4.36 -11.37
C GLN A 17 10.44 -5.69 -10.98
N GLY A 18 9.73 -6.55 -10.23
CA GLY A 18 10.28 -7.83 -9.76
C GLY A 18 11.32 -7.71 -8.62
N TYR A 19 11.52 -6.54 -7.99
CA TYR A 19 12.48 -6.40 -6.89
C TYR A 19 12.21 -7.37 -5.74
N ARG A 20 10.93 -7.67 -5.46
CA ARG A 20 10.53 -8.55 -4.35
C ARG A 20 11.00 -9.99 -4.53
N SER A 21 11.06 -10.50 -5.76
CA SER A 21 11.60 -11.85 -6.01
C SER A 21 13.10 -11.95 -5.79
N CYS A 22 13.79 -10.81 -5.62
CA CYS A 22 15.22 -10.72 -5.35
C CYS A 22 15.52 -10.38 -3.88
N LEU A 23 14.52 -10.34 -3.00
CA LEU A 23 14.70 -10.16 -1.56
C LEU A 23 14.95 -11.51 -0.88
N GLN A 24 16.00 -11.57 -0.08
CA GLN A 24 16.36 -12.73 0.73
C GLN A 24 16.23 -12.38 2.21
N LEU A 25 15.43 -13.16 2.93
CA LEU A 25 15.22 -13.00 4.36
C LEU A 25 16.16 -13.92 5.14
N ILE A 26 17.07 -13.33 5.91
CA ILE A 26 18.06 -14.04 6.74
C ILE A 26 17.58 -13.96 8.21
N ARG A 27 17.39 -15.12 8.85
CA ARG A 27 16.82 -15.24 10.21
C ARG A 27 17.79 -15.83 11.25
N ILE A 28 19.09 -15.70 11.02
CA ILE A 28 20.13 -16.22 11.94
C ILE A 28 20.49 -15.23 13.06
N HIS A 29 19.97 -13.99 13.00
CA HIS A 29 20.18 -12.93 13.99
C HIS A 29 18.90 -12.66 14.77
N ALA A 30 19.02 -11.98 15.92
CA ALA A 30 17.88 -11.58 16.74
C ALA A 30 16.86 -10.72 15.95
N GLU A 31 17.37 -9.82 15.11
CA GLU A 31 16.56 -9.07 14.14
C GLU A 31 16.72 -9.67 12.74
N PRO A 32 15.62 -9.96 12.02
CA PRO A 32 15.69 -10.51 10.68
C PRO A 32 16.31 -9.50 9.72
N VAL A 33 17.28 -9.95 8.93
CA VAL A 33 17.97 -9.11 7.94
C VAL A 33 17.41 -9.40 6.56
N ILE A 34 17.10 -8.34 5.80
CA ILE A 34 16.65 -8.46 4.41
C ILE A 34 17.79 -8.02 3.51
N HIS A 35 18.25 -8.95 2.67
CA HIS A 35 19.28 -8.71 1.68
C HIS A 35 18.67 -8.65 0.28
N PHE A 36 19.14 -7.73 -0.56
CA PHE A 36 18.73 -7.64 -1.96
C PHE A 36 19.78 -8.31 -2.86
N HIS A 37 19.39 -9.38 -3.55
CA HIS A 37 20.26 -10.15 -4.42
C HIS A 37 20.46 -9.45 -5.78
N LYS A 38 21.29 -8.40 -5.79
CA LYS A 38 21.56 -7.53 -6.95
C LYS A 38 21.90 -8.28 -8.23
N ALA A 39 22.76 -9.29 -8.15
CA ALA A 39 23.21 -10.05 -9.32
C ALA A 39 22.06 -10.80 -10.00
N ALA A 40 21.10 -11.33 -9.22
CA ALA A 40 19.93 -12.00 -9.78
C ALA A 40 19.00 -10.98 -10.44
N PHE A 41 18.74 -9.86 -9.76
CA PHE A 41 17.90 -8.80 -10.29
C PHE A 41 18.39 -8.23 -11.63
N LEU A 42 19.69 -7.99 -11.76
CA LEU A 42 20.28 -7.48 -13.01
C LEU A 42 20.40 -8.58 -14.07
N GLY A 43 20.87 -9.78 -13.68
CA GLY A 43 21.08 -10.89 -14.61
C GLY A 43 19.79 -11.39 -15.24
N GLN A 44 18.74 -11.58 -14.44
CA GLN A 44 17.42 -11.99 -14.90
C GLN A 44 16.66 -10.90 -15.66
N ARG A 45 17.26 -9.73 -15.89
CA ARG A 45 16.70 -8.64 -16.72
C ARG A 45 17.58 -8.30 -17.91
N GLY A 46 18.74 -8.95 -18.06
CA GLY A 46 19.73 -8.56 -19.06
C GLY A 46 20.30 -7.15 -18.83
N LEU A 47 20.31 -6.65 -17.59
CA LEU A 47 20.72 -5.29 -17.23
C LEU A 47 22.07 -5.23 -16.52
N ILE A 48 22.87 -6.30 -16.59
CA ILE A 48 24.18 -6.40 -15.90
C ILE A 48 25.11 -5.24 -16.29
N GLU A 49 25.09 -4.83 -17.56
CA GLU A 49 25.95 -3.77 -18.10
C GLU A 49 25.36 -2.36 -17.95
N ASN A 50 24.17 -2.23 -17.36
CA ASN A 50 23.54 -0.92 -17.19
C ASN A 50 24.19 -0.15 -16.03
N ASP A 51 25.05 0.81 -16.35
CA ASP A 51 25.78 1.64 -15.38
C ASP A 51 24.85 2.44 -14.47
N PHE A 52 23.80 3.04 -15.03
CA PHE A 52 22.82 3.81 -14.27
C PHE A 52 22.14 2.97 -13.19
N LEU A 53 21.55 1.83 -13.55
CA LEU A 53 20.84 0.96 -12.62
C LEU A 53 21.82 0.35 -11.61
N THR A 54 23.02 -0.03 -12.05
CA THR A 54 24.07 -0.51 -11.16
C THR A 54 24.44 0.51 -10.08
N LYS A 55 24.53 1.80 -10.43
CA LYS A 55 24.77 2.90 -9.49
C LYS A 55 23.58 3.16 -8.57
N VAL A 56 22.35 3.14 -9.10
CA VAL A 56 21.12 3.28 -8.30
C VAL A 56 21.05 2.19 -7.23
N LEU A 57 21.27 0.93 -7.59
CA LEU A 57 21.22 -0.21 -6.68
C LEU A 57 22.35 -0.23 -5.63
N ASN A 58 23.46 0.49 -5.89
CA ASN A 58 24.54 0.69 -4.93
C ASN A 58 24.32 1.92 -4.02
N GLY A 59 23.32 2.76 -4.33
CA GLY A 59 23.06 3.98 -3.59
C GLY A 59 22.46 3.73 -2.21
N MET A 60 22.78 4.59 -1.25
CA MET A 60 22.20 4.55 0.09
C MET A 60 20.67 4.71 0.07
N SER A 61 20.13 5.46 -0.90
CA SER A 61 18.68 5.60 -1.09
C SER A 61 18.01 4.26 -1.40
N PHE A 62 18.65 3.41 -2.20
CA PHE A 62 18.12 2.08 -2.50
C PHE A 62 18.22 1.14 -1.29
N ALA A 63 19.29 1.24 -0.49
CA ALA A 63 19.36 0.51 0.78
C ALA A 63 18.21 0.91 1.73
N GLY A 64 17.88 2.20 1.82
CA GLY A 64 16.70 2.70 2.54
C GLY A 64 15.40 2.11 1.99
N PHE A 65 15.23 2.11 0.67
CA PHE A 65 14.09 1.48 0.00
C PHE A 65 13.92 0.01 0.38
N VAL A 66 15.00 -0.79 0.38
CA VAL A 66 14.94 -2.21 0.76
C VAL A 66 14.62 -2.38 2.25
N SER A 67 15.18 -1.54 3.12
CA SER A 67 14.90 -1.58 4.55
C SER A 67 13.43 -1.30 4.86
N GLU A 68 12.86 -0.26 4.24
CA GLU A 68 11.47 0.15 4.47
C GLU A 68 10.46 -0.80 3.80
N ARG A 69 10.74 -1.21 2.56
CA ARG A 69 9.78 -1.96 1.74
C ARG A 69 10.02 -3.46 1.71
N GLY A 70 11.16 -3.92 2.17
CA GLY A 70 11.55 -5.33 2.22
C GLY A 70 10.63 -6.21 3.07
N PRO A 71 10.17 -5.77 4.25
CA PRO A 71 9.33 -6.59 5.11
C PRO A 71 8.09 -7.15 4.37
N PRO A 72 7.77 -8.45 4.53
CA PRO A 72 6.67 -9.07 3.81
C PRO A 72 5.29 -8.66 4.34
N PHE A 73 5.21 -8.17 5.59
CA PHE A 73 3.96 -7.73 6.21
C PHE A 73 4.06 -6.27 6.63
N ARG A 74 3.44 -5.36 5.86
CA ARG A 74 3.47 -3.92 6.08
C ARG A 74 2.27 -3.23 5.43
N ALA A 75 2.15 -1.93 5.65
CA ALA A 75 1.27 -1.09 4.85
C ALA A 75 1.67 -1.18 3.38
N CYS A 76 0.70 -1.41 2.49
CA CYS A 76 0.89 -1.32 1.05
C CYS A 76 0.42 0.04 0.54
N ASP A 77 1.14 0.57 -0.44
CA ASP A 77 0.75 1.77 -1.15
C ASP A 77 0.61 1.51 -2.66
N LEU A 78 0.31 2.57 -3.42
CA LEU A 78 0.07 2.49 -4.85
C LEU A 78 1.28 1.93 -5.64
N PHE A 79 2.51 2.10 -5.13
CA PHE A 79 3.69 1.52 -5.77
C PHE A 79 3.66 -0.01 -5.71
N ASP A 80 3.24 -0.58 -4.57
CA ASP A 80 3.18 -2.03 -4.39
C ASP A 80 2.13 -2.66 -5.32
N GLU A 81 0.99 -1.98 -5.49
CA GLU A 81 -0.05 -2.40 -6.44
C GLU A 81 0.47 -2.38 -7.89
N LEU A 82 1.16 -1.30 -8.27
CA LEU A 82 1.71 -1.16 -9.62
C LEU A 82 2.73 -2.26 -9.96
N VAL A 83 3.68 -2.51 -9.05
CA VAL A 83 4.73 -3.54 -9.24
C VAL A 83 4.14 -4.95 -9.20
N ALA A 84 3.04 -5.16 -8.48
CA ALA A 84 2.41 -6.46 -8.36
C ALA A 84 1.46 -6.82 -9.51
N PHE A 85 0.70 -5.86 -10.02
CA PHE A 85 -0.45 -6.15 -10.89
C PHE A 85 -0.42 -5.43 -12.24
N GLU A 86 0.21 -4.26 -12.34
CA GLU A 86 0.10 -3.40 -13.53
C GLU A 86 1.30 -3.53 -14.49
N VAL A 87 2.17 -4.51 -14.23
CA VAL A 87 3.38 -4.75 -15.02
C VAL A 87 3.10 -5.00 -16.50
N GLU A 88 2.17 -5.91 -16.80
CA GLU A 88 1.85 -6.27 -18.19
C GLU A 88 1.14 -5.12 -18.92
N ARG A 89 0.32 -4.35 -18.20
CA ARG A 89 -0.31 -3.15 -18.74
C ARG A 89 0.75 -2.09 -19.09
N ILE A 90 1.70 -1.84 -18.20
CA ILE A 90 2.78 -0.87 -18.39
C ILE A 90 3.62 -1.21 -19.63
N LYS A 91 3.92 -2.50 -19.83
CA LYS A 91 4.60 -3.01 -21.04
C LYS A 91 3.74 -2.83 -22.30
N ALA A 92 2.46 -3.18 -22.25
CA ALA A 92 1.55 -3.05 -23.40
C ALA A 92 1.30 -1.60 -23.84
N GLU A 93 1.58 -0.63 -22.97
CA GLU A 93 1.52 0.80 -23.25
C GLU A 93 2.83 1.36 -23.82
N GLU A 94 3.91 0.58 -23.82
CA GLU A 94 5.20 0.98 -24.37
C GLU A 94 5.07 1.24 -25.88
N GLY A 95 5.58 2.38 -26.34
CA GLY A 95 5.39 2.84 -27.71
C GLY A 95 3.98 3.37 -28.05
N ASN A 96 3.06 3.46 -27.08
CA ASN A 96 1.73 4.05 -27.27
C ASN A 96 1.50 5.26 -26.34
N PRO A 97 1.94 6.47 -26.74
CA PRO A 97 1.85 7.66 -25.89
C PRO A 97 0.41 8.00 -25.42
N PRO A 98 -0.64 7.87 -26.26
CA PRO A 98 -2.01 8.12 -25.80
C PRO A 98 -2.46 7.20 -24.66
N LYS A 99 -2.18 5.90 -24.74
CA LYS A 99 -2.53 4.95 -23.67
C LYS A 99 -1.72 5.20 -22.40
N MET A 100 -0.42 5.47 -22.55
CA MET A 100 0.45 5.82 -21.42
C MET A 100 -0.05 7.08 -20.69
N ILE A 101 -0.38 8.15 -21.41
CA ILE A 101 -0.90 9.40 -20.82
C ILE A 101 -2.24 9.15 -20.10
N LYS A 102 -3.12 8.31 -20.67
CA LYS A 102 -4.35 7.92 -20.01
C LYS A 102 -4.08 7.24 -18.66
N HIS A 103 -3.16 6.28 -18.62
CA HIS A 103 -2.81 5.59 -17.38
C HIS A 103 -2.16 6.53 -16.35
N VAL A 104 -1.29 7.45 -16.78
CA VAL A 104 -0.72 8.48 -15.91
C VAL A 104 -1.82 9.34 -15.27
N ARG A 105 -2.87 9.71 -16.01
CA ARG A 105 -4.02 10.45 -15.46
C ARG A 105 -4.80 9.64 -14.42
N GLU A 106 -5.05 8.36 -14.69
CA GLU A 106 -5.70 7.46 -13.73
C GLU A 106 -4.90 7.34 -12.43
N LEU A 107 -3.57 7.24 -12.51
CA LEU A 107 -2.69 7.24 -11.33
C LEU A 107 -2.70 8.59 -10.61
N ALA A 108 -2.73 9.70 -11.34
CA ALA A 108 -2.81 11.04 -10.75
C ALA A 108 -4.12 11.22 -9.97
N GLU A 109 -5.24 10.71 -10.47
CA GLU A 109 -6.53 10.70 -9.78
C GLU A 109 -6.51 9.82 -8.51
N GLN A 110 -5.84 8.67 -8.55
CA GLN A 110 -5.63 7.84 -7.36
C GLN A 110 -4.81 8.56 -6.29
N LEU A 111 -3.68 9.16 -6.69
CA LEU A 111 -2.86 9.98 -5.80
C LEU A 111 -3.65 11.15 -5.20
N PHE A 112 -4.49 11.81 -6.00
CA PHE A 112 -5.33 12.90 -5.52
C PHE A 112 -6.35 12.42 -4.49
N ARG A 113 -7.03 11.29 -4.73
CA ARG A 113 -7.98 10.70 -3.79
C ARG A 113 -7.32 10.24 -2.49
N ASN A 114 -6.11 9.70 -2.56
CA ASN A 114 -5.36 9.26 -1.38
C ASN A 114 -4.97 10.43 -0.47
N GLU A 115 -4.65 11.60 -1.05
CA GLU A 115 -4.35 12.81 -0.28
C GLU A 115 -5.61 13.54 0.21
N ASN A 116 -6.77 13.30 -0.42
CA ASN A 116 -8.04 13.92 -0.10
C ASN A 116 -9.10 12.86 0.24
N PRO A 117 -8.92 12.09 1.33
CA PRO A 117 -9.86 11.06 1.71
C PRO A 117 -11.24 11.68 1.98
N ASN A 118 -12.27 11.17 1.29
CA ASN A 118 -13.62 11.69 1.44
C ASN A 118 -14.13 11.45 2.89
N PRO A 119 -14.49 12.51 3.64
CA PRO A 119 -14.91 12.39 5.04
C PRO A 119 -16.16 11.51 5.20
N HIS A 120 -16.99 11.37 4.16
CA HIS A 120 -18.20 10.56 4.20
C HIS A 120 -17.95 9.05 4.10
N ILE A 121 -16.74 8.57 3.78
CA ILE A 121 -16.44 7.11 3.67
C ILE A 121 -16.00 6.52 5.03
N ALA A 122 -15.91 7.35 6.07
CA ALA A 122 -15.67 6.92 7.45
C ALA A 122 -16.94 6.31 8.11
N PHE A 123 -17.80 5.63 7.36
CA PHE A 123 -18.82 4.79 7.97
C PHE A 123 -18.12 3.61 8.65
N GLN A 124 -18.01 3.71 9.97
CA GLN A 124 -17.95 2.54 10.84
C GLN A 124 -19.11 1.65 10.38
N LYS A 125 -18.82 0.47 9.82
CA LYS A 125 -19.86 -0.46 9.37
C LYS A 125 -20.63 -0.90 10.61
N VAL A 126 -21.64 -0.13 10.99
CA VAL A 126 -22.64 -0.55 11.97
C VAL A 126 -23.32 -1.75 11.31
N PRO A 127 -23.22 -2.96 11.89
CA PRO A 127 -23.88 -4.12 11.34
C PRO A 127 -25.37 -3.77 11.20
N ARG A 128 -25.89 -3.84 9.97
CA ARG A 128 -27.34 -3.68 9.79
C ARG A 128 -28.00 -4.91 10.43
N PRO A 129 -29.05 -4.72 11.25
CA PRO A 129 -29.86 -5.85 11.69
C PRO A 129 -30.35 -6.66 10.49
N THR A 130 -30.42 -7.98 10.63
CA THR A 130 -30.96 -8.87 9.60
C THR A 130 -32.39 -8.47 9.27
N GLU A 131 -32.75 -8.48 7.99
CA GLU A 131 -34.13 -8.23 7.54
C GLU A 131 -35.11 -9.16 8.29
N GLY A 132 -36.19 -8.61 8.83
CA GLY A 132 -37.13 -9.34 9.70
C GLY A 132 -36.73 -9.45 11.18
N SER A 133 -35.63 -8.84 11.64
CA SER A 133 -35.27 -8.83 13.08
C SER A 133 -36.35 -8.21 13.99
N HIS A 134 -37.15 -7.29 13.44
CA HIS A 134 -38.27 -6.64 14.12
C HIS A 134 -39.51 -7.56 14.30
N LEU A 135 -39.54 -8.73 13.64
CA LEU A 135 -40.64 -9.70 13.72
C LEU A 135 -40.35 -10.87 14.68
N ARG A 136 -39.18 -10.88 15.35
CA ARG A 136 -38.82 -11.97 16.26
C ARG A 136 -39.74 -11.96 17.49
N VAL A 137 -40.32 -13.11 17.80
CA VAL A 137 -41.29 -13.29 18.91
C VAL A 137 -40.65 -13.06 20.29
N HIS A 138 -39.34 -13.33 20.42
CA HIS A 138 -38.55 -13.05 21.62
C HIS A 138 -37.70 -11.79 21.42
N ILE A 139 -38.30 -10.61 21.56
CA ILE A 139 -37.55 -9.36 21.73
C ILE A 139 -37.49 -9.06 23.22
N LEU A 140 -36.31 -9.24 23.82
CA LEU A 140 -36.07 -8.70 25.16
C LEU A 140 -36.08 -7.17 25.07
N PRO A 141 -36.73 -6.47 26.02
CA PRO A 141 -36.67 -5.01 26.06
C PRO A 141 -35.21 -4.57 26.18
N PHE A 142 -34.82 -3.57 25.39
CA PHE A 142 -33.47 -3.02 25.44
C PHE A 142 -33.18 -2.53 26.87
N PRO A 143 -32.03 -2.88 27.47
CA PRO A 143 -31.69 -2.41 28.81
C PRO A 143 -31.74 -0.89 28.87
N ARG A 144 -32.16 -0.33 30.01
CA ARG A 144 -32.09 1.12 30.20
C ARG A 144 -30.62 1.54 30.14
N ILE A 145 -30.34 2.52 29.28
CA ILE A 145 -29.02 3.11 29.17
C ILE A 145 -28.74 3.90 30.45
N ASN A 146 -27.58 3.69 31.07
CA ASN A 146 -27.12 4.51 32.18
C ASN A 146 -26.56 5.81 31.62
N GLU A 147 -27.35 6.88 31.70
CA GLU A 147 -27.00 8.20 31.18
C GLU A 147 -25.68 8.73 31.76
N SER A 148 -25.48 8.57 33.08
CA SER A 148 -24.25 8.99 33.76
C SER A 148 -23.02 8.28 33.19
N ARG A 149 -23.11 6.97 32.94
CA ARG A 149 -22.01 6.19 32.37
C ARG A 149 -21.71 6.57 30.92
N VAL A 150 -22.74 6.87 30.13
CA VAL A 150 -22.55 7.35 28.75
C VAL A 150 -21.85 8.70 28.76
N GLN A 151 -22.24 9.61 29.65
CA GLN A 151 -21.64 10.93 29.76
C GLN A 151 -20.18 10.86 30.21
N GLU A 152 -19.84 9.99 31.16
CA GLU A 152 -18.45 9.69 31.53
C GLU A 152 -17.63 9.20 30.33
N LEU A 153 -18.15 8.22 29.57
CA LEU A 153 -17.44 7.67 28.41
C LEU A 153 -17.26 8.71 27.29
N LEU A 154 -18.24 9.58 27.07
CA LEU A 154 -18.13 10.68 26.12
C LEU A 154 -17.07 11.69 26.56
N GLN A 155 -17.05 12.05 27.85
CA GLN A 155 -16.07 12.98 28.39
C GLN A 155 -14.66 12.38 28.40
N GLU A 156 -14.52 11.08 28.70
CA GLU A 156 -13.27 10.32 28.58
C GLU A 156 -12.79 10.25 27.11
N GLY A 157 -13.70 10.09 26.15
CA GLY A 157 -13.37 10.13 24.72
C GLY A 157 -12.89 11.51 24.27
N LEU A 158 -13.54 12.59 24.75
CA LEU A 158 -13.17 13.97 24.47
C LEU A 158 -11.79 14.31 25.05
N THR A 159 -11.50 13.90 26.28
CA THR A 159 -10.18 14.12 26.90
C THR A 159 -9.09 13.28 26.26
N ARG A 160 -9.36 12.03 25.87
CA ARG A 160 -8.43 11.21 25.05
C ARG A 160 -8.17 11.81 23.67
N SER A 161 -9.15 12.51 23.09
CA SER A 161 -9.03 13.12 21.75
C SER A 161 -8.39 14.51 21.77
N GLN A 162 -8.22 15.17 22.93
CA GLN A 162 -7.63 16.51 23.07
C GLN A 162 -6.10 16.58 22.84
N GLY A 163 -5.49 15.53 22.33
CA GLY A 163 -4.07 15.53 21.91
C GLY A 163 -3.78 14.63 20.70
N VAL A 164 -4.80 14.08 20.06
CA VAL A 164 -4.63 13.13 18.95
C VAL A 164 -5.19 13.76 17.69
N SER A 165 -4.30 14.01 16.72
CA SER A 165 -4.66 14.41 15.36
C SER A 165 -5.77 13.49 14.83
N PRO A 166 -6.73 13.99 14.02
CA PRO A 166 -7.83 13.18 13.51
C PRO A 166 -7.25 11.89 12.94
N ALA A 167 -7.76 10.76 13.44
CA ALA A 167 -7.26 9.43 13.09
C ALA A 167 -7.26 9.28 11.56
N THR A 168 -6.11 9.56 10.95
CA THR A 168 -5.78 9.10 9.62
C THR A 168 -5.96 7.59 9.74
N ARG A 169 -6.81 6.97 8.90
CA ARG A 169 -6.97 5.50 8.88
C ARG A 169 -5.58 4.91 8.96
N GLY A 170 -5.20 4.34 10.10
CA GLY A 170 -3.88 3.75 10.26
C GLY A 170 -3.71 2.73 9.17
N ASP A 171 -2.61 2.84 8.40
CA ASP A 171 -2.40 1.98 7.25
C ASP A 171 -2.51 0.53 7.68
N LYS A 172 -3.52 -0.17 7.16
CA LYS A 172 -3.79 -1.56 7.51
C LYS A 172 -2.64 -2.39 6.98
N LYS A 173 -1.86 -2.99 7.88
CA LYS A 173 -0.78 -3.91 7.49
C LYS A 173 -1.39 -5.14 6.83
N CYS A 174 -0.82 -5.55 5.71
CA CYS A 174 -1.17 -6.76 4.98
C CYS A 174 0.08 -7.46 4.47
N VAL A 175 -0.09 -8.68 3.96
CA VAL A 175 0.97 -9.35 3.22
C VAL A 175 1.13 -8.62 1.89
N VAL A 176 2.34 -8.10 1.65
CA VAL A 176 2.63 -7.37 0.42
C VAL A 176 2.69 -8.36 -0.74
N PRO A 177 1.92 -8.15 -1.83
CA PRO A 177 1.94 -9.02 -3.00
C PRO A 177 3.36 -9.13 -3.58
N ALA A 178 3.76 -10.34 -3.99
CA ALA A 178 5.09 -10.57 -4.55
C ALA A 178 5.23 -10.00 -5.98
N GLY A 179 4.12 -9.94 -6.73
CA GLY A 179 4.12 -9.66 -8.16
C GLY A 179 4.72 -10.81 -8.99
N PRO A 180 4.82 -10.65 -10.32
CA PRO A 180 5.46 -11.61 -11.18
C PRO A 180 6.97 -11.70 -10.85
N PRO A 181 7.57 -12.90 -10.88
CA PRO A 181 9.01 -13.04 -10.63
C PRO A 181 9.79 -12.38 -11.76
N VAL A 182 10.94 -11.79 -11.44
CA VAL A 182 11.77 -11.07 -12.41
C VAL A 182 12.12 -11.91 -13.66
N GLY A 183 12.29 -13.22 -13.53
CA GLY A 183 12.57 -14.12 -14.67
C GLY A 183 11.39 -14.38 -15.62
N MET A 184 10.15 -14.05 -15.23
CA MET A 184 8.96 -14.12 -16.11
C MET A 184 8.65 -12.78 -16.77
N LEU A 185 9.47 -11.76 -16.53
CA LEU A 185 9.19 -10.40 -16.94
C LEU A 185 9.90 -9.96 -18.22
N ILE A 186 10.77 -10.80 -18.78
CA ILE A 186 11.40 -10.62 -20.09
C ILE A 186 10.59 -11.35 -21.15
#